data_AF-A0A673NIM6-F1
#
_entry.id   AF-A0A673NIM6-F1
#
_cell.length_a   1.000
_cell.length_b   1.000
_cell.length_c   1.000
_cell.angle_alpha   90.00
_cell.angle_beta   90.00
_cell.angle_gamma   90.00
#
_symmetry.space_group_name_H-M   'P 1'
#
loop_
_entity.id
_entity.type
_entity.pdbx_description
1 polymer ?
#
loop_
_entity_poly.entity_id
_entity_poly.type
_entity_poly.pdbx_seq_one_letter_code
_entity_poly.pdbx_strand_id
1 'polypeptide(L)'
;MSPSPELNPSPNLYPNVQVNKTSSPAPSVDIPPQFTPPVPVSNPAPSSQDSRQTEAQMDGSSVGSDSEINGPVRGTDKYGFLGGARYSEGRWLAVAVARQREMKWLDMFRNWDKWASHRFQKVKMRCRKGIPSSLRAKAWQLLSNSQELLESNPGKFDELEQEQGDPKWLDIIEKDLHRQFPFHEMFAARGGHGQQDLYRILKAYTIYRPDEGYCQAQAPVAAVLLMHMPAEQAFWCLVQICEKYLPGYYNSMKRGRK
;
A
#
# COMPACT_ATOMS: atom_id res chain seq x y z
N MET A 1 -5.52 41.53 25.40
CA MET A 1 -4.98 40.81 24.23
C MET A 1 -3.52 40.53 24.54
N SER A 2 -3.20 39.29 24.92
CA SER A 2 -1.82 38.85 25.19
C SER A 2 -1.30 38.14 23.93
N PRO A 3 -0.05 38.34 23.50
CA PRO A 3 0.47 37.72 22.30
C PRO A 3 0.76 36.23 22.52
N SER A 4 0.45 35.42 21.51
CA SER A 4 0.76 33.98 21.44
C SER A 4 2.27 33.72 21.45
N PRO A 5 2.76 32.63 22.07
CA PRO A 5 4.17 32.30 22.04
C PRO A 5 4.54 31.65 20.69
N GLU A 6 5.58 32.21 20.05
CA GLU A 6 6.23 31.66 18.86
C GLU A 6 6.82 30.27 19.16
N LEU A 7 6.49 29.29 18.33
CA LEU A 7 7.09 27.96 18.32
C LEU A 7 8.49 28.07 17.69
N ASN A 8 9.52 28.03 18.53
CA ASN A 8 10.90 27.86 18.08
C ASN A 8 11.10 26.41 17.58
N PRO A 9 11.65 26.18 16.37
CA PRO A 9 11.96 24.84 15.89
C PRO A 9 13.20 24.27 16.62
N SER A 10 13.04 23.08 17.21
CA SER A 10 14.14 22.30 17.79
C SER A 10 15.27 22.04 16.78
N PRO A 11 16.55 22.02 17.21
CA PRO A 11 17.67 21.82 16.31
C PRO A 11 17.72 20.38 15.77
N ASN A 12 17.89 20.26 14.44
CA ASN A 12 18.06 19.01 13.69
C ASN A 12 19.12 18.09 14.34
N LEU A 13 18.67 16.96 14.91
CA LEU A 13 19.53 15.95 15.55
C LEU A 13 20.10 14.89 14.58
N TYR A 14 19.98 15.09 13.26
CA TYR A 14 20.48 14.12 12.28
C TYR A 14 21.34 14.81 11.21
N PRO A 15 22.52 14.25 10.88
CA PRO A 15 23.40 14.85 9.89
C PRO A 15 22.73 14.83 8.50
N ASN A 16 22.72 16.00 7.85
CA ASN A 16 22.35 16.15 6.45
C ASN A 16 23.23 15.22 5.59
N VAL A 17 22.62 14.25 4.93
CA VAL A 17 23.30 13.44 3.92
C VAL A 17 23.45 14.30 2.67
N GLN A 18 24.57 15.00 2.55
CA GLN A 18 24.96 15.66 1.30
C GLN A 18 25.24 14.58 0.24
N VAL A 19 24.37 14.50 -0.76
CA VAL A 19 24.58 13.66 -1.94
C VAL A 19 25.56 14.40 -2.85
N ASN A 20 26.84 14.04 -2.79
CA ASN A 20 27.85 14.53 -3.74
C ASN A 20 27.51 14.01 -5.14
N LYS A 21 27.31 14.94 -6.07
CA LYS A 21 27.21 14.66 -7.51
C LYS A 21 28.61 14.31 -8.04
N THR A 22 28.97 13.03 -7.99
CA THR A 22 30.03 12.50 -8.85
C THR A 22 29.39 11.59 -9.88
N SER A 23 29.43 12.04 -11.13
CA SER A 23 28.99 11.32 -12.32
C SER A 23 29.85 10.07 -12.53
N SER A 24 29.23 8.90 -12.38
CA SER A 24 29.69 7.66 -12.99
C SER A 24 28.47 6.95 -13.56
N PRO A 25 28.54 6.37 -14.76
CA PRO A 25 27.38 5.76 -15.40
C PRO A 25 26.88 4.58 -14.57
N ALA A 26 25.57 4.55 -14.31
CA ALA A 26 24.93 3.46 -13.61
C ALA A 26 25.05 2.16 -14.45
N PRO A 27 25.29 0.99 -13.84
CA PRO A 27 25.23 -0.27 -14.55
C PRO A 27 23.79 -0.53 -15.04
N SER A 28 23.67 -1.06 -16.26
CA SER A 28 22.41 -1.44 -16.89
C SER A 28 21.61 -2.34 -15.94
N VAL A 29 20.44 -1.87 -15.52
CA VAL A 29 19.49 -2.66 -14.76
C VAL A 29 18.75 -3.53 -15.78
N ASP A 30 18.97 -4.84 -15.74
CA ASP A 30 18.16 -5.79 -16.50
C ASP A 30 16.70 -5.64 -16.07
N ILE A 31 15.89 -5.10 -16.97
CA ILE A 31 14.45 -4.95 -16.81
C ILE A 31 13.86 -6.36 -16.91
N PRO A 32 13.19 -6.89 -15.86
CA PRO A 32 12.50 -8.17 -15.99
C PRO A 32 11.41 -8.07 -17.06
N PRO A 33 11.15 -9.14 -17.83
CA PRO A 33 10.25 -9.10 -18.96
C PRO A 33 8.85 -8.62 -18.54
N GLN A 34 8.34 -7.66 -19.30
CA GLN A 34 6.99 -7.11 -19.16
C GLN A 34 5.95 -8.24 -19.16
N PHE A 35 5.03 -8.20 -18.21
CA PHE A 35 3.91 -9.14 -18.11
C PHE A 35 3.00 -8.97 -19.33
N THR A 36 2.98 -9.97 -20.21
CA THR A 36 1.97 -10.07 -21.28
C THR A 36 0.84 -10.97 -20.77
N PRO A 37 -0.40 -10.45 -20.63
CA PRO A 37 -1.52 -11.30 -20.24
C PRO A 37 -1.87 -12.28 -21.39
N PRO A 38 -2.32 -13.51 -21.08
CA PRO A 38 -2.74 -14.45 -22.11
C PRO A 38 -4.02 -13.96 -22.81
N VAL A 39 -4.06 -14.12 -24.14
CA VAL A 39 -5.21 -13.81 -24.98
C VAL A 39 -6.39 -14.72 -24.58
N PRO A 40 -7.62 -14.20 -24.40
CA PRO A 40 -8.77 -15.03 -24.07
C PRO A 40 -9.10 -15.96 -25.24
N VAL A 41 -9.16 -17.26 -24.95
CA VAL A 41 -9.63 -18.29 -25.88
C VAL A 41 -11.12 -18.09 -26.11
N SER A 42 -11.51 -17.74 -27.35
CA SER A 42 -12.90 -17.68 -27.77
C SER A 42 -13.47 -19.10 -27.89
N ASN A 43 -14.35 -19.50 -26.97
CA ASN A 43 -15.17 -20.70 -27.16
C ASN A 43 -16.34 -20.38 -28.12
N PRO A 44 -16.68 -21.29 -29.04
CA PRO A 44 -17.75 -21.06 -30.00
C PRO A 44 -19.13 -21.15 -29.33
N ALA A 45 -20.06 -20.31 -29.80
CA ALA A 45 -21.45 -20.30 -29.39
C ALA A 45 -22.17 -21.61 -29.79
N PRO A 46 -23.10 -22.15 -28.97
CA PRO A 46 -23.95 -23.24 -29.41
C PRO A 46 -25.08 -22.72 -30.29
N SER A 47 -25.29 -23.41 -31.40
CA SER A 47 -26.31 -23.20 -32.42
C SER A 47 -27.73 -23.46 -31.91
N SER A 48 -28.65 -22.61 -32.33
CA SER A 48 -30.09 -22.69 -32.13
C SER A 48 -30.70 -23.86 -32.90
N GLN A 49 -31.46 -24.73 -32.24
CA GLN A 49 -32.54 -25.48 -32.87
C GLN A 49 -33.75 -25.59 -31.94
N ASP A 50 -34.89 -25.29 -32.58
CA ASP A 50 -36.25 -25.19 -32.11
C ASP A 50 -36.91 -26.59 -31.98
N SER A 51 -37.84 -26.79 -31.04
CA SER A 51 -39.06 -27.61 -31.19
C SER A 51 -39.79 -27.96 -29.87
N ARG A 52 -41.05 -27.49 -29.81
CA ARG A 52 -42.29 -28.17 -29.33
C ARG A 52 -42.68 -28.17 -27.84
N GLN A 53 -43.85 -27.56 -27.63
CA GLN A 53 -44.76 -27.65 -26.48
C GLN A 53 -45.44 -29.04 -26.37
N THR A 54 -45.68 -29.50 -25.13
CA THR A 54 -46.95 -30.14 -24.70
C THR A 54 -47.09 -30.06 -23.17
N GLU A 55 -48.34 -30.00 -22.70
CA GLU A 55 -48.80 -29.59 -21.35
C GLU A 55 -48.87 -30.69 -20.28
N ALA A 56 -49.04 -30.22 -19.02
CA ALA A 56 -49.86 -30.75 -17.91
C ALA A 56 -49.21 -31.47 -16.68
N GLN A 57 -49.26 -30.72 -15.56
CA GLN A 57 -49.73 -31.02 -14.19
C GLN A 57 -48.94 -31.85 -13.13
N MET A 58 -48.75 -31.12 -12.01
CA MET A 58 -48.90 -31.45 -10.56
C MET A 58 -47.72 -31.96 -9.68
N ASP A 59 -47.53 -31.17 -8.62
CA ASP A 59 -47.14 -31.43 -7.22
C ASP A 59 -45.71 -31.80 -6.81
N GLY A 60 -45.21 -31.07 -5.80
CA GLY A 60 -44.19 -31.57 -4.87
C GLY A 60 -43.11 -30.54 -4.49
N SER A 61 -43.25 -29.94 -3.32
CA SER A 61 -42.23 -29.11 -2.66
C SER A 61 -40.86 -29.80 -2.54
N SER A 62 -39.77 -29.13 -2.90
CA SER A 62 -38.43 -29.44 -2.36
C SER A 62 -37.50 -28.22 -2.40
N VAL A 63 -37.37 -27.63 -1.23
CA VAL A 63 -36.17 -27.05 -0.57
C VAL A 63 -34.96 -26.64 -1.43
N GLY A 64 -34.52 -25.40 -1.18
CA GLY A 64 -33.46 -24.62 -1.84
C GLY A 64 -32.22 -25.36 -2.33
N SER A 65 -31.77 -24.92 -3.51
CA SER A 65 -30.42 -25.17 -4.00
C SER A 65 -29.91 -23.87 -4.61
N ASP A 66 -29.61 -22.89 -3.75
CA ASP A 66 -28.90 -21.69 -4.15
C ASP A 66 -27.45 -22.04 -4.50
N SER A 67 -27.13 -21.80 -5.76
CA SER A 67 -25.83 -21.36 -6.25
C SER A 67 -24.65 -22.33 -6.10
N GLU A 68 -24.38 -23.07 -7.18
CA GLU A 68 -23.03 -23.51 -7.55
C GLU A 68 -22.11 -22.30 -7.81
N ILE A 69 -21.65 -21.64 -6.76
CA ILE A 69 -20.57 -20.65 -6.81
C ILE A 69 -19.27 -21.20 -6.19
N ASN A 70 -19.06 -22.51 -6.29
CA ASN A 70 -17.76 -23.11 -5.99
C ASN A 70 -16.85 -23.09 -7.23
N GLY A 71 -16.45 -21.88 -7.63
CA GLY A 71 -15.16 -21.72 -8.31
C GLY A 71 -14.04 -22.12 -7.34
N PRO A 72 -12.89 -22.64 -7.83
CA PRO A 72 -11.84 -23.17 -6.96
C PRO A 72 -11.42 -22.07 -5.99
N VAL A 73 -11.38 -22.38 -4.69
CA VAL A 73 -10.86 -21.51 -3.64
C VAL A 73 -9.53 -20.96 -4.12
N ARG A 74 -9.52 -19.71 -4.61
CA ARG A 74 -8.31 -19.06 -5.10
C ARG A 74 -7.54 -18.64 -3.86
N GLY A 75 -6.80 -19.58 -3.28
CA GLY A 75 -5.92 -19.30 -2.15
C GLY A 75 -5.01 -18.12 -2.48
N THR A 76 -4.86 -17.24 -1.51
CA THR A 76 -3.89 -16.13 -1.58
C THR A 76 -2.49 -16.66 -1.31
N ASP A 77 -1.49 -15.96 -1.84
CA ASP A 77 -0.12 -16.17 -1.38
C ASP A 77 0.11 -15.54 0.01
N LYS A 78 1.33 -15.69 0.54
CA LYS A 78 1.72 -15.10 1.83
C LYS A 78 1.68 -13.56 1.89
N TYR A 79 1.43 -12.91 0.76
CA TYR A 79 1.30 -11.47 0.64
C TYR A 79 -0.14 -11.05 0.32
N GLY A 80 -1.11 -11.96 0.31
CA GLY A 80 -2.53 -11.65 0.07
C GLY A 80 -2.93 -11.64 -1.42
N PHE A 81 -2.08 -12.07 -2.35
CA PHE A 81 -2.41 -12.06 -3.78
C PHE A 81 -3.12 -13.35 -4.24
N LEU A 82 -4.31 -13.19 -4.81
CA LEU A 82 -5.15 -14.23 -5.41
C LEU A 82 -4.45 -14.88 -6.61
N GLY A 83 -4.31 -16.20 -6.57
CA GLY A 83 -3.57 -16.93 -7.60
C GLY A 83 -2.05 -16.74 -7.53
N GLY A 84 -1.56 -15.96 -6.56
CA GLY A 84 -0.15 -15.74 -6.26
C GLY A 84 0.57 -17.00 -5.79
N ALA A 85 -0.17 -18.02 -5.33
CA ALA A 85 0.39 -19.26 -4.80
C ALA A 85 1.45 -19.87 -5.74
N ARG A 86 1.21 -19.83 -7.06
CA ARG A 86 2.11 -20.33 -8.12
C ARG A 86 3.41 -19.54 -8.26
N TYR A 87 3.42 -18.28 -7.82
CA TYR A 87 4.60 -17.40 -7.84
C TYR A 87 5.33 -17.37 -6.50
N SER A 88 4.66 -17.83 -5.44
CA SER A 88 5.18 -17.85 -4.07
C SER A 88 5.93 -19.14 -3.71
N GLU A 89 6.21 -20.01 -4.69
CA GLU A 89 7.09 -21.17 -4.60
C GLU A 89 8.55 -20.75 -4.33
N GLY A 90 8.78 -20.09 -3.20
CA GLY A 90 10.07 -19.65 -2.73
C GLY A 90 10.41 -20.34 -1.42
N ARG A 91 11.67 -20.79 -1.28
CA ARG A 91 12.24 -21.38 -0.06
C ARG A 91 11.72 -20.68 1.19
N TRP A 92 10.92 -21.41 1.97
CA TRP A 92 10.45 -20.98 3.27
C TRP A 92 11.65 -20.66 4.16
N LEU A 93 11.68 -19.47 4.75
CA LEU A 93 12.66 -19.18 5.78
C LEU A 93 12.36 -20.12 6.95
N ALA A 94 13.34 -20.91 7.38
CA ALA A 94 13.18 -21.77 8.53
C ALA A 94 12.60 -20.98 9.71
N VAL A 95 11.55 -21.51 10.34
CA VAL A 95 10.79 -20.83 11.41
C VAL A 95 11.72 -20.31 12.51
N ALA A 96 12.74 -21.09 12.88
CA ALA A 96 13.76 -20.69 13.84
C ALA A 96 14.52 -19.42 13.41
N VAL A 97 14.87 -19.30 12.13
CA VAL A 97 15.57 -18.12 11.59
C VAL A 97 14.62 -16.91 11.56
N ALA A 98 13.35 -17.11 11.19
CA ALA A 98 12.34 -16.05 11.23
C ALA A 98 12.17 -15.48 12.65
N ARG A 99 11.99 -16.36 13.65
CA ARG A 99 11.89 -15.97 15.08
C ARG A 99 13.14 -15.26 15.58
N GLN A 100 14.33 -15.75 15.23
CA GLN A 100 15.59 -15.08 15.59
C GLN A 100 15.71 -13.66 15.00
N ARG A 101 15.22 -13.44 13.77
CA ARG A 101 15.19 -12.12 13.16
C ARG A 101 14.19 -11.21 13.87
N GLU A 102 13.02 -11.73 14.21
CA GLU A 102 11.99 -11.01 14.96
C GLU A 102 12.49 -10.56 16.33
N MET A 103 13.08 -11.46 17.12
CA MET A 103 13.65 -11.11 18.44
C MET A 103 14.74 -10.04 18.35
N LYS A 104 15.56 -10.09 17.29
CA LYS A 104 16.58 -9.06 17.03
C LYS A 104 15.95 -7.70 16.75
N TRP A 105 14.83 -7.64 16.02
CA TRP A 105 14.12 -6.39 15.77
C TRP A 105 13.42 -5.85 17.02
N LEU A 106 12.77 -6.72 17.80
CA LEU A 106 12.17 -6.33 19.09
C LEU A 106 13.21 -5.75 20.05
N ASP A 107 14.41 -6.33 20.12
CA ASP A 107 15.53 -5.78 20.89
C ASP A 107 15.94 -4.37 20.41
N MET A 108 15.93 -4.13 19.09
CA MET A 108 16.21 -2.78 18.56
C MET A 108 15.13 -1.78 18.97
N PHE A 109 13.85 -2.16 18.90
CA PHE A 109 12.75 -1.28 19.23
C PHE A 109 12.76 -0.79 20.67
N ARG A 110 13.24 -1.61 21.62
CA ARG A 110 13.34 -1.21 23.04
C ARG A 110 14.25 0.00 23.28
N ASN A 111 15.22 0.23 22.39
CA ASN A 111 16.19 1.31 22.51
C ASN A 111 16.42 1.97 21.14
N TRP A 112 15.33 2.27 20.42
CA TRP A 112 15.40 2.67 19.02
C TRP A 112 16.33 3.84 18.78
N ASP A 113 16.25 4.90 19.59
CA ASP A 113 17.06 6.11 19.41
C ASP A 113 18.56 5.81 19.43
N LYS A 114 19.00 4.97 20.36
CA LYS A 114 20.40 4.49 20.44
C LYS A 114 20.78 3.70 19.19
N TRP A 115 19.89 2.85 18.68
CA TRP A 115 20.15 2.07 17.47
C TRP A 115 20.20 2.92 16.21
N ALA A 116 19.28 3.88 16.07
CA ALA A 116 19.20 4.80 14.94
C ALA A 116 20.41 5.74 14.90
N SER A 117 20.82 6.29 16.04
CA SER A 117 21.94 7.24 16.13
C SER A 117 23.32 6.58 16.12
N HIS A 118 23.54 5.53 16.91
CA HIS A 118 24.89 4.98 17.14
C HIS A 118 25.15 3.64 16.44
N ARG A 119 24.12 2.99 15.90
CA ARG A 119 24.24 1.64 15.28
C ARG A 119 23.53 1.56 13.92
N PHE A 120 23.41 2.68 13.22
CA PHE A 120 22.67 2.77 11.96
C PHE A 120 23.12 1.76 10.90
N GLN A 121 24.43 1.49 10.77
CA GLN A 121 24.93 0.49 9.82
C GLN A 121 24.39 -0.91 10.09
N LYS A 122 24.20 -1.26 11.37
CA LYS A 122 23.62 -2.55 11.78
C LYS A 122 22.12 -2.59 11.53
N VAL A 123 21.41 -1.47 11.71
CA VAL A 123 20.01 -1.30 11.31
C VAL A 123 19.86 -1.50 9.80
N LYS A 124 20.64 -0.79 8.98
CA LYS A 124 20.65 -0.90 7.51
C LYS A 124 20.92 -2.33 7.03
N MET A 125 21.89 -3.02 7.65
CA MET A 125 22.16 -4.43 7.35
C MET A 125 20.96 -5.33 7.66
N ARG A 126 20.25 -5.10 8.77
CA ARG A 126 19.05 -5.86 9.13
C ARG A 126 17.88 -5.56 8.19
N CYS A 127 17.71 -4.32 7.72
CA CYS A 127 16.73 -3.97 6.69
C CYS A 127 16.99 -4.76 5.40
N ARG A 128 18.26 -4.82 4.93
CA ARG A 128 18.65 -5.58 3.73
C ARG A 128 18.42 -7.10 3.86
N LYS A 129 18.47 -7.63 5.09
CA LYS A 129 18.10 -9.04 5.35
C LYS A 129 16.59 -9.27 5.32
N GLY A 130 15.79 -8.22 5.30
CA GLY A 130 14.33 -8.26 5.35
C GLY A 130 13.81 -8.02 6.76
N ILE A 131 12.84 -7.10 6.84
CA ILE A 131 12.06 -6.83 8.05
C ILE A 131 10.96 -7.91 8.16
N PRO A 132 10.84 -8.62 9.30
CA PRO A 132 9.74 -9.54 9.55
C PRO A 132 8.39 -8.87 9.28
N SER A 133 7.46 -9.56 8.61
CA SER A 133 6.15 -9.01 8.22
C SER A 133 5.38 -8.48 9.44
N SER A 134 5.38 -9.23 10.54
CA SER A 134 4.75 -8.88 11.82
C SER A 134 5.26 -7.56 12.42
N LEU A 135 6.44 -7.10 12.01
CA LEU A 135 7.09 -5.91 12.57
C LEU A 135 7.16 -4.74 11.58
N ARG A 136 6.64 -4.88 10.36
CA ARG A 136 6.77 -3.84 9.32
C ARG A 136 6.10 -2.54 9.71
N ALA A 137 4.87 -2.58 10.26
CA ALA A 137 4.16 -1.38 10.71
C ALA A 137 5.07 -0.49 11.57
N LYS A 138 5.51 -1.03 12.71
CA LYS A 138 6.37 -0.33 13.65
C LYS A 138 7.74 0.01 13.08
N ALA A 139 8.39 -0.91 12.37
CA ALA A 139 9.71 -0.67 11.80
C ALA A 139 9.69 0.48 10.79
N TRP A 140 8.69 0.51 9.91
CA TRP A 140 8.57 1.53 8.88
C TRP A 140 8.28 2.89 9.47
N GLN A 141 7.38 2.99 10.48
CA GLN A 141 7.15 4.26 11.16
C GLN A 141 8.40 4.82 11.86
N LEU A 142 9.18 3.94 12.50
CA LEU A 142 10.44 4.32 13.15
C LEU A 142 11.54 4.70 12.15
N LEU A 143 11.63 4.00 11.02
CA LEU A 143 12.62 4.27 9.97
C LEU A 143 12.33 5.54 9.18
N SER A 144 11.05 5.81 8.91
CA SER A 144 10.59 7.02 8.22
C SER A 144 10.43 8.20 9.17
N ASN A 145 10.46 7.96 10.48
CA ASN A 145 10.12 8.93 11.51
C ASN A 145 8.67 9.45 11.43
N SER A 146 7.76 8.66 10.84
CA SER A 146 6.33 9.00 10.80
C SER A 146 5.61 8.76 12.13
N GLN A 147 6.20 7.96 13.03
CA GLN A 147 5.66 7.79 14.38
C GLN A 147 5.60 9.13 15.13
N GLU A 148 6.65 9.95 15.01
CA GLU A 148 6.69 11.28 15.64
C GLU A 148 5.60 12.21 15.08
N LEU A 149 5.34 12.15 13.77
CA LEU A 149 4.23 12.92 13.18
C LEU A 149 2.88 12.45 13.70
N LEU A 150 2.65 11.14 13.78
CA LEU A 150 1.40 10.58 14.30
C LEU A 150 1.18 11.03 15.75
N GLU A 151 2.20 10.90 16.60
CA GLU A 151 2.11 11.27 18.02
C GLU A 151 1.94 12.78 18.23
N SER A 152 2.51 13.60 17.35
CA SER A 152 2.41 15.07 17.42
C SER A 152 1.11 15.63 16.86
N ASN A 153 0.30 14.83 16.16
CA ASN A 153 -0.92 15.27 15.46
C ASN A 153 -2.14 14.39 15.81
N PRO A 154 -2.49 14.24 17.09
CA PRO A 154 -3.61 13.39 17.51
C PRO A 154 -4.93 13.86 16.87
N GLY A 155 -5.68 12.93 16.26
CA GLY A 155 -6.98 13.20 15.64
C GLY A 155 -6.90 13.89 14.27
N LYS A 156 -5.70 14.28 13.80
CA LYS A 156 -5.58 15.05 12.56
C LYS A 156 -6.02 14.28 11.32
N PHE A 157 -5.79 12.97 11.28
CA PHE A 157 -6.23 12.15 10.16
C PHE A 157 -7.77 12.11 10.07
N ASP A 158 -8.45 11.99 11.21
CA ASP A 158 -9.92 11.98 11.27
C ASP A 158 -10.51 13.34 10.87
N GLU A 159 -9.87 14.45 11.27
CA GLU A 159 -10.23 15.80 10.82
C GLU A 159 -10.16 15.90 9.28
N LEU A 160 -9.02 15.51 8.70
CA LEU A 160 -8.79 15.56 7.25
C LEU A 160 -9.76 14.66 6.48
N GLU A 161 -10.18 13.54 7.07
CA GLU A 161 -11.18 12.67 6.47
C GLU A 161 -12.56 13.35 6.38
N GLN A 162 -12.93 14.14 7.39
CA GLN A 162 -14.21 14.85 7.43
C GLN A 162 -14.23 16.09 6.53
N GLU A 163 -13.06 16.69 6.27
CA GLU A 163 -12.93 17.84 5.37
C GLU A 163 -13.34 17.51 3.92
N GLN A 164 -13.86 18.51 3.21
CA GLN A 164 -14.20 18.38 1.80
C GLN A 164 -12.92 18.46 0.95
N GLY A 165 -12.67 17.43 0.13
CA GLY A 165 -11.56 17.44 -0.82
C GLY A 165 -11.90 18.18 -2.11
N ASP A 166 -10.88 18.65 -2.84
CA ASP A 166 -11.05 19.21 -4.18
C ASP A 166 -11.60 18.14 -5.14
N PRO A 167 -12.79 18.34 -5.75
CA PRO A 167 -13.41 17.38 -6.66
C PRO A 167 -12.48 16.88 -7.77
N LYS A 168 -11.57 17.73 -8.24
CA LYS A 168 -10.56 17.36 -9.24
C LYS A 168 -9.71 16.18 -8.76
N TRP A 169 -9.25 16.20 -7.52
CA TRP A 169 -8.41 15.13 -6.98
C TRP A 169 -9.24 13.90 -6.64
N LEU A 170 -10.44 14.07 -6.09
CA LEU A 170 -11.33 12.96 -5.75
C LEU A 170 -11.65 12.11 -6.99
N ASP A 171 -12.03 12.75 -8.10
CA ASP A 171 -12.32 12.07 -9.37
C ASP A 171 -11.12 11.26 -9.89
N ILE A 172 -9.90 11.79 -9.76
CA ILE A 172 -8.69 11.10 -10.19
C ILE A 172 -8.40 9.93 -9.26
N ILE A 173 -8.52 10.12 -7.94
CA ILE A 173 -8.28 9.06 -6.95
C ILE A 173 -9.26 7.91 -7.19
N GLU A 174 -10.56 8.17 -7.34
CA GLU A 174 -11.58 7.12 -7.58
C GLU A 174 -11.29 6.29 -8.83
N LYS A 175 -10.89 6.94 -9.93
CA LYS A 175 -10.43 6.27 -11.15
C LYS A 175 -9.13 5.52 -10.95
N ASP A 176 -8.37 5.82 -9.91
CA ASP A 176 -7.09 5.17 -9.62
C ASP A 176 -7.21 3.94 -8.72
N LEU A 177 -8.21 3.89 -7.83
CA LEU A 177 -8.38 2.83 -6.83
C LEU A 177 -8.50 1.43 -7.48
N HIS A 178 -9.35 1.29 -8.49
CA HIS A 178 -9.71 -0.02 -9.05
C HIS A 178 -8.55 -0.77 -9.73
N ARG A 179 -7.48 -0.05 -10.09
CA ARG A 179 -6.29 -0.64 -10.71
C ARG A 179 -5.14 -0.86 -9.72
N GLN A 180 -5.30 -0.48 -8.45
CA GLN A 180 -4.28 -0.75 -7.43
C GLN A 180 -4.44 -2.16 -6.89
N PHE A 181 -3.48 -3.03 -7.23
CA PHE A 181 -3.42 -4.40 -6.75
C PHE A 181 -4.77 -5.15 -6.84
N PRO A 182 -5.43 -5.21 -8.02
CA PRO A 182 -6.78 -5.75 -8.17
C PRO A 182 -6.90 -7.24 -7.81
N PHE A 183 -5.77 -7.93 -7.73
CA PHE A 183 -5.69 -9.34 -7.34
C PHE A 183 -5.28 -9.54 -5.88
N HIS A 184 -5.15 -8.48 -5.08
CA HIS A 184 -4.86 -8.58 -3.65
C HIS A 184 -6.18 -8.62 -2.87
N GLU A 185 -6.33 -9.53 -1.90
CA GLU A 185 -7.58 -9.76 -1.16
C GLU A 185 -8.17 -8.48 -0.55
N MET A 186 -7.31 -7.60 -0.03
CA MET A 186 -7.70 -6.30 0.53
C MET A 186 -8.32 -5.34 -0.50
N PHE A 187 -7.94 -5.43 -1.78
CA PHE A 187 -8.32 -4.45 -2.82
C PHE A 187 -9.19 -5.05 -3.94
N ALA A 188 -9.39 -6.36 -3.95
CA ALA A 188 -10.11 -7.08 -5.00
C ALA A 188 -11.61 -6.73 -5.06
N ALA A 189 -12.24 -6.48 -3.90
CA ALA A 189 -13.63 -6.07 -3.83
C ALA A 189 -13.77 -4.58 -4.20
N ARG A 190 -14.48 -4.29 -5.28
CA ARG A 190 -14.79 -2.91 -5.70
C ARG A 190 -15.64 -2.23 -4.62
N GLY A 191 -15.17 -1.08 -4.13
CA GLY A 191 -15.80 -0.38 -3.02
C GLY A 191 -15.71 -1.11 -1.67
N GLY A 192 -14.88 -2.16 -1.56
CA GLY A 192 -14.62 -2.84 -0.29
C GLY A 192 -13.75 -2.00 0.65
N HIS A 193 -13.60 -2.47 1.89
CA HIS A 193 -12.93 -1.71 2.96
C HIS A 193 -11.51 -1.24 2.56
N GLY A 194 -10.71 -2.04 1.86
CA GLY A 194 -9.36 -1.64 1.49
C GLY A 194 -9.32 -0.53 0.45
N GLN A 195 -10.27 -0.50 -0.49
CA GLN A 195 -10.40 0.62 -1.43
C GLN A 195 -10.90 1.89 -0.72
N GLN A 196 -11.80 1.75 0.26
CA GLN A 196 -12.28 2.87 1.08
C GLN A 196 -11.14 3.45 1.93
N ASP A 197 -10.35 2.62 2.61
CA ASP A 197 -9.19 3.07 3.39
C ASP A 197 -8.12 3.71 2.52
N LEU A 198 -7.86 3.14 1.34
CA LEU A 198 -6.93 3.74 0.38
C LEU A 198 -7.43 5.11 -0.10
N TYR A 199 -8.73 5.24 -0.37
CA TYR A 199 -9.35 6.53 -0.70
C TYR A 199 -9.18 7.53 0.44
N ARG A 200 -9.49 7.15 1.68
CA ARG A 200 -9.34 8.01 2.88
C ARG A 200 -7.92 8.55 3.00
N ILE A 201 -6.91 7.69 2.86
CA ILE A 201 -5.49 8.08 2.92
C ILE A 201 -5.13 9.08 1.82
N LEU A 202 -5.49 8.79 0.57
CA LEU A 202 -5.12 9.62 -0.57
C LEU A 202 -5.86 10.96 -0.56
N LYS A 203 -7.16 10.96 -0.22
CA LYS A 203 -7.95 12.18 -0.01
C LYS A 203 -7.30 13.05 1.07
N ALA A 204 -7.07 12.49 2.26
CA ALA A 204 -6.47 13.22 3.37
C ALA A 204 -5.11 13.81 2.99
N TYR A 205 -4.29 13.08 2.21
CA TYR A 205 -3.02 13.60 1.70
C TYR A 205 -3.20 14.86 0.85
N THR A 206 -4.18 14.90 -0.04
CA THR A 206 -4.42 16.07 -0.89
C THR A 206 -4.89 17.30 -0.13
N ILE A 207 -5.58 17.10 1.00
CA ILE A 207 -6.02 18.17 1.88
C ILE A 207 -4.86 18.65 2.75
N TYR A 208 -4.05 17.72 3.25
CA TYR A 208 -2.85 18.02 4.04
C TYR A 208 -1.76 18.74 3.22
N ARG A 209 -1.62 18.38 1.93
CA ARG A 209 -0.66 18.97 0.98
C ARG A 209 -1.35 19.46 -0.29
N PRO A 210 -2.11 20.57 -0.22
CA PRO A 210 -2.87 21.07 -1.36
C PRO A 210 -1.98 21.52 -2.52
N ASP A 211 -0.80 22.08 -2.23
CA ASP A 211 0.17 22.53 -3.24
C ASP A 211 0.73 21.37 -4.06
N GLU A 212 0.89 20.20 -3.44
CA GLU A 212 1.33 19.00 -4.12
C GLU A 212 0.16 18.26 -4.77
N GLY A 213 -1.02 18.22 -4.14
CA GLY A 213 -2.18 17.48 -4.58
C GLY A 213 -1.91 15.99 -4.80
N TYR A 214 -2.69 15.34 -5.67
CA TYR A 214 -2.55 13.91 -5.95
C TYR A 214 -1.74 13.63 -7.22
N CYS A 215 -0.85 12.64 -7.16
CA CYS A 215 -0.14 12.07 -8.29
C CYS A 215 -0.39 10.55 -8.32
N GLN A 216 -0.69 10.02 -9.51
CA GLN A 216 -0.96 8.59 -9.74
C GLN A 216 0.10 7.64 -9.12
N ALA A 217 1.35 8.08 -9.01
CA ALA A 217 2.42 7.29 -8.42
C ALA A 217 2.29 7.10 -6.88
N GLN A 218 1.42 7.86 -6.21
CA GLN A 218 1.22 7.76 -4.76
C GLN A 218 0.32 6.59 -4.36
N ALA A 219 -0.73 6.28 -5.14
CA ALA A 219 -1.65 5.20 -4.82
C ALA A 219 -1.00 3.82 -4.60
N PRO A 220 -0.06 3.34 -5.44
CA PRO A 220 0.61 2.07 -5.16
C PRO A 220 1.47 2.12 -3.89
N VAL A 221 2.07 3.27 -3.55
CA VAL A 221 2.84 3.44 -2.31
C VAL A 221 1.91 3.36 -1.10
N ALA A 222 0.81 4.12 -1.12
CA ALA A 222 -0.20 4.13 -0.06
C ALA A 222 -0.83 2.75 0.15
N ALA A 223 -1.13 2.02 -0.93
CA ALA A 223 -1.69 0.68 -0.85
C ALA A 223 -0.71 -0.32 -0.20
N VAL A 224 0.59 -0.28 -0.53
CA VAL A 224 1.60 -1.15 0.12
C VAL A 224 1.76 -0.83 1.60
N LEU A 225 1.66 0.45 1.99
CA LEU A 225 1.65 0.83 3.41
C LEU A 225 0.41 0.24 4.09
N LEU A 226 -0.77 0.41 3.50
CA LEU A 226 -2.05 -0.07 4.04
C LEU A 226 -2.12 -1.60 4.17
N MET A 227 -1.43 -2.36 3.30
CA MET A 227 -1.27 -3.82 3.48
C MET A 227 -0.56 -4.20 4.79
N HIS A 228 0.17 -3.27 5.41
CA HIS A 228 1.02 -3.53 6.56
C HIS A 228 0.65 -2.77 7.82
N MET A 229 -0.20 -1.75 7.75
CA MET A 229 -0.57 -0.93 8.90
C MET A 229 -1.96 -0.28 8.72
N PRO A 230 -2.62 0.14 9.83
CA PRO A 230 -3.87 0.89 9.77
C PRO A 230 -3.77 2.19 8.95
N ALA A 231 -4.91 2.69 8.49
CA ALA A 231 -5.00 3.82 7.57
C ALA A 231 -4.26 5.08 8.05
N GLU A 232 -4.43 5.49 9.31
CA GLU A 232 -3.75 6.66 9.87
C GLU A 232 -2.22 6.50 9.88
N GLN A 233 -1.72 5.31 10.24
CA GLN A 233 -0.28 5.05 10.23
C GLN A 233 0.28 5.08 8.80
N ALA A 234 -0.48 4.53 7.83
CA ALA A 234 -0.14 4.55 6.43
C ALA A 234 -0.12 5.97 5.86
N PHE A 235 -1.08 6.81 6.26
CA PHE A 235 -1.13 8.23 5.93
C PHE A 235 0.15 8.95 6.39
N TRP A 236 0.53 8.83 7.67
CA TRP A 236 1.73 9.49 8.16
C TRP A 236 3.03 8.96 7.54
N CYS A 237 3.08 7.66 7.19
CA CYS A 237 4.19 7.12 6.41
C CYS A 237 4.25 7.72 5.00
N LEU A 238 3.11 7.87 4.33
CA LEU A 238 3.02 8.46 3.01
C LEU A 238 3.50 9.92 3.03
N VAL A 239 3.04 10.69 4.02
CA VAL A 239 3.48 12.08 4.29
C VAL A 239 5.01 12.15 4.37
N GLN A 240 5.64 11.36 5.23
CA GLN A 240 7.11 11.35 5.35
C GLN A 240 7.82 10.94 4.06
N ILE A 241 7.30 9.94 3.35
CA ILE A 241 7.89 9.47 2.08
C ILE A 241 7.88 10.59 1.04
N CYS A 242 6.75 11.26 0.86
CA CYS A 242 6.61 12.30 -0.15
C CYS A 242 7.46 13.54 0.18
N GLU A 243 7.45 13.98 1.43
CA GLU A 243 8.07 15.25 1.81
C GLU A 243 9.58 15.13 2.04
N LYS A 244 9.98 14.08 2.76
CA LYS A 244 11.35 13.97 3.28
C LYS A 244 12.25 13.15 2.35
N TYR A 245 11.70 12.14 1.69
CA TYR A 245 12.48 11.20 0.89
C TYR A 245 12.32 11.39 -0.63
N LEU A 246 11.20 11.97 -1.09
CA LEU A 246 10.92 12.23 -2.51
C LEU A 246 10.54 13.69 -2.82
N PRO A 247 11.24 14.70 -2.25
CA PRO A 247 10.87 16.10 -2.43
C PRO A 247 10.86 16.49 -3.92
N GLY A 248 9.74 17.01 -4.40
CA GLY A 248 9.56 17.47 -5.78
C GLY A 248 9.44 16.37 -6.84
N TYR A 249 9.54 15.08 -6.48
CA TYR A 249 9.38 13.96 -7.42
C TYR A 249 7.98 13.98 -8.04
N TYR A 250 6.94 14.06 -7.20
CA TYR A 250 5.55 14.04 -7.66
C TYR A 250 5.16 15.29 -8.44
N ASN A 251 5.71 16.46 -8.07
CA ASN A 251 5.53 17.71 -8.82
C ASN A 251 6.19 17.67 -10.20
N SER A 252 7.30 16.96 -10.35
CA SER A 252 8.01 16.81 -11.63
C SER A 252 7.28 15.85 -12.57
N MET A 253 6.68 14.79 -12.04
CA MET A 253 5.88 13.85 -12.83
C MET A 253 4.60 14.47 -13.40
N LYS A 254 4.04 15.48 -12.73
CA LYS A 254 2.91 16.28 -13.25
C LYS A 254 3.31 17.18 -14.43
N ARG A 255 4.56 17.62 -14.50
CA ARG A 255 5.07 18.53 -15.54
C ARG A 255 5.46 17.82 -16.83
N GLY A 256 5.87 16.55 -16.77
CA GLY A 256 6.28 15.74 -17.94
C GLY A 256 5.14 15.16 -18.77
N ARG A 257 3.87 15.50 -18.49
CA ARG A 257 2.68 15.03 -19.22
C ARG A 257 1.95 16.17 -19.98
N LYS A 258 2.65 17.28 -20.26
CA LYS A 258 2.15 18.34 -21.16
C LYS A 258 2.73 18.15 -22.55
#